data_AF-A0A971PW17-F1
#
_entry.id   AF-A0A971PW17-F1
#
_cell.length_a   1.000
_cell.length_b   1.000
_cell.length_c   1.000
_cell.angle_alpha   90.00
_cell.angle_beta   90.00
_cell.angle_gamma   90.00
#
_symmetry.space_group_name_H-M   'P 1'
#
loop_
_entity.id
_entity.type
_entity.pdbx_description
1 polymer ?
#
loop_
_entity_poly.entity_id
_entity_poly.type
_entity_poly.pdbx_seq_one_letter_code
_entity_poly.pdbx_strand_id
1 'polypeptide(L)'
;MLSGSLSAHRRRFLATESGGAALLVVATVLALLWANSPWSDAYTRLFATEIGVQVGSRAVSMDLGHWINDGLMAVFFLVVGLEVRRDLSVGELTDRSRLVLPIIGGLGGLIVPALIYLAINP
;
A
#
# COMPACT_ATOMS: atom_id res chain seq x y z
N MET A 1 -5.51 10.64 -36.81
CA MET A 1 -5.52 9.17 -36.57
C MET A 1 -4.40 8.68 -35.65
N LEU A 2 -3.27 9.38 -35.48
CA LEU A 2 -2.14 8.95 -34.63
C LEU A 2 -2.26 9.28 -33.12
N SER A 3 -3.12 10.21 -32.71
CA SER A 3 -3.30 10.54 -31.27
C SER A 3 -4.16 9.52 -30.50
N GLY A 4 -5.07 8.82 -31.21
CA GLY A 4 -5.95 7.81 -30.63
C GLY A 4 -5.21 6.55 -30.17
N SER A 5 -4.28 6.05 -30.99
CA SER A 5 -3.51 4.83 -30.68
C SER A 5 -2.58 5.02 -29.49
N LEU A 6 -1.92 6.17 -29.35
CA LEU A 6 -1.01 6.47 -28.23
C LEU A 6 -1.75 6.52 -26.88
N SER A 7 -3.00 6.97 -26.86
CA SER A 7 -3.82 6.98 -25.64
C SER A 7 -4.27 5.57 -25.21
N ALA A 8 -4.53 4.67 -26.16
CA ALA A 8 -4.89 3.28 -25.90
C ALA A 8 -3.70 2.46 -25.38
N HIS A 9 -2.50 2.70 -25.95
CA HIS A 9 -1.26 2.05 -25.49
C HIS A 9 -0.88 2.49 -24.08
N ARG A 10 -0.98 3.79 -23.75
CA ARG A 10 -0.75 4.27 -22.38
C ARG A 10 -1.70 3.66 -21.35
N ARG A 11 -3.01 3.53 -21.69
CA ARG A 11 -3.98 2.89 -20.78
C ARG A 11 -3.70 1.40 -20.58
N ARG A 12 -3.32 0.68 -21.65
CA ARG A 12 -2.92 -0.73 -21.53
C ARG A 12 -1.64 -0.90 -20.73
N PHE A 13 -0.68 0.00 -20.89
CA PHE A 13 0.56 -0.01 -20.11
C PHE A 13 0.29 0.29 -18.63
N LEU A 14 -0.57 1.26 -18.30
CA LEU A 14 -0.97 1.53 -16.91
C LEU A 14 -1.76 0.37 -16.28
N ALA A 15 -2.37 -0.50 -17.09
CA ALA A 15 -3.07 -1.70 -16.64
C ALA A 15 -2.13 -2.91 -16.45
N THR A 16 -0.83 -2.79 -16.73
CA THR A 16 0.16 -3.84 -16.39
C THR A 16 0.82 -3.56 -15.04
N GLU A 17 1.41 -4.60 -14.46
CA GLU A 17 2.17 -4.52 -13.21
C GLU A 17 3.27 -3.43 -13.26
N SER A 18 4.01 -3.35 -14.37
CA SER A 18 5.04 -2.34 -14.58
C SER A 18 4.47 -0.91 -14.63
N GLY A 19 3.27 -0.73 -15.20
CA GLY A 19 2.60 0.56 -15.22
C GLY A 19 2.15 1.02 -13.83
N GLY A 20 1.64 0.08 -13.02
CA GLY A 20 1.32 0.31 -11.62
C GLY A 20 2.56 0.72 -10.80
N ALA A 21 3.67 0.00 -10.96
CA ALA A 21 4.93 0.33 -10.31
C ALA A 21 5.46 1.72 -10.70
N ALA A 22 5.43 2.06 -12.00
CA ALA A 22 5.84 3.38 -12.46
C ALA A 22 4.95 4.50 -11.89
N LEU A 23 3.64 4.29 -11.81
CA LEU A 23 2.71 5.24 -11.22
C LEU A 23 3.01 5.46 -9.73
N LEU A 24 3.30 4.40 -8.98
CA LEU A 24 3.70 4.50 -7.57
C LEU A 24 4.97 5.33 -7.39
N VAL A 25 6.00 5.09 -8.22
CA VAL A 25 7.25 5.87 -8.16
C VAL A 25 6.98 7.35 -8.43
N VAL A 26 6.19 7.67 -9.45
CA VAL A 26 5.84 9.06 -9.76
C VAL A 26 5.07 9.71 -8.60
N ALA A 27 4.09 9.01 -8.03
CA ALA A 27 3.33 9.50 -6.88
C ALA A 27 4.24 9.77 -5.66
N THR A 28 5.17 8.86 -5.37
CA THR A 28 6.16 9.03 -4.29
C THR A 28 7.07 10.23 -4.52
N VAL A 29 7.59 10.41 -5.73
CA VAL A 29 8.43 11.56 -6.08
C VAL A 29 7.64 12.86 -5.91
N LEU A 30 6.39 12.91 -6.38
CA LEU A 30 5.53 14.09 -6.20
C LEU A 30 5.25 14.39 -4.73
N ALA A 31 5.00 13.37 -3.91
CA ALA A 31 4.80 13.53 -2.48
C ALA A 31 6.06 14.06 -1.78
N LEU A 32 7.23 13.51 -2.09
CA LEU A 32 8.51 13.99 -1.56
C LEU A 32 8.80 15.43 -1.97
N LEU A 33 8.58 15.78 -3.23
CA LEU A 33 8.77 17.15 -3.72
C LEU A 33 7.83 18.12 -2.99
N TRP A 34 6.56 17.77 -2.80
CA TRP A 34 5.61 18.63 -2.11
C TRP A 34 5.97 18.79 -0.62
N ALA A 35 6.25 17.68 0.07
CA ALA A 35 6.60 17.68 1.49
C ALA A 35 7.90 18.43 1.81
N ASN A 36 8.83 18.54 0.86
CA ASN A 36 10.10 19.26 1.03
C ASN A 36 10.12 20.64 0.33
N SER A 37 8.97 21.11 -0.17
CA SER A 37 8.85 22.42 -0.82
C SER A 37 8.51 23.55 0.18
N PRO A 38 8.56 24.83 -0.24
CA PRO A 38 8.07 25.95 0.57
C PRO A 38 6.58 25.86 0.96
N TRP A 39 5.81 24.97 0.32
CA TRP A 39 4.40 24.70 0.62
C TRP A 39 4.19 23.45 1.49
N SER A 40 5.24 22.95 2.16
CA SER A 40 5.18 21.80 3.06
C SER A 40 4.14 21.96 4.18
N ASP A 41 3.93 23.18 4.67
CA ASP A 41 2.88 23.47 5.66
C ASP A 41 1.48 23.12 5.16
N ALA A 42 1.19 23.37 3.86
CA ALA A 42 -0.09 23.02 3.27
C ALA A 42 -0.27 21.49 3.19
N TYR A 43 0.82 20.76 2.89
CA TYR A 43 0.83 19.30 2.90
C TYR A 43 0.51 18.77 4.32
N THR A 44 1.26 19.22 5.33
CA THR A 44 1.08 18.76 6.71
C THR A 44 -0.31 19.10 7.26
N ARG A 45 -0.83 20.31 6.99
CA ARG A 45 -2.18 20.71 7.43
C ARG A 45 -3.28 19.90 6.75
N LEU A 46 -3.13 19.58 5.47
CA LEU A 46 -4.08 18.75 4.75
C LEU A 46 -4.21 17.39 5.41
N PHE A 47 -3.09 16.70 5.64
CA PHE A 47 -3.11 15.37 6.26
C PHE A 47 -3.48 15.40 7.74
N ALA A 48 -3.19 16.48 8.47
CA ALA A 48 -3.60 16.68 9.86
C ALA A 48 -5.05 17.16 10.02
N THR A 49 -5.83 17.27 8.93
CA THR A 49 -7.22 17.73 9.01
C THR A 49 -8.07 16.67 9.72
N GLU A 50 -8.62 17.02 10.88
CA GLU A 50 -9.50 16.15 11.67
C GLU A 50 -10.83 15.92 10.95
N ILE A 51 -11.15 14.65 10.71
CA ILE A 51 -12.41 14.22 10.11
C ILE A 51 -13.03 13.17 11.04
N GLY A 52 -14.30 13.31 11.34
CA GLY A 52 -15.00 12.38 12.21
C GLY A 52 -16.41 12.08 11.78
N VAL A 53 -16.88 10.90 12.19
CA VAL A 53 -18.27 10.45 12.04
C VAL A 53 -18.85 10.25 13.43
N GLN A 54 -20.01 10.83 13.66
CA GLN A 54 -20.75 10.70 14.92
C GLN A 54 -22.08 9.97 14.67
N VAL A 55 -22.37 8.97 15.50
CA VAL A 55 -23.64 8.24 15.51
C VAL A 55 -24.15 8.21 16.95
N GLY A 56 -25.16 9.04 17.24
CA GLY A 56 -25.67 9.23 18.60
C GLY A 56 -24.60 9.77 19.56
N SER A 57 -24.34 9.04 20.65
CA SER A 57 -23.32 9.40 21.65
C SER A 57 -21.92 8.89 21.31
N ARG A 58 -21.75 8.10 20.23
CA ARG A 58 -20.44 7.59 19.81
C ARG A 58 -19.88 8.46 18.70
N ALA A 59 -18.63 8.88 18.85
CA ALA A 59 -17.88 9.61 17.83
C ALA A 59 -16.56 8.91 17.57
N VAL A 60 -16.16 8.85 16.31
CA VAL A 60 -14.82 8.45 15.89
C VAL A 60 -14.26 9.61 15.07
N SER A 61 -13.16 10.20 15.54
CA SER A 61 -12.42 11.24 14.84
C SER A 61 -10.97 10.83 14.72
N MET A 62 -10.39 11.09 13.56
CA MET A 62 -8.97 10.94 13.27
C MET A 62 -8.61 11.90 12.15
N ASP A 63 -7.32 12.19 12.00
CA ASP A 63 -6.87 13.01 10.89
C ASP A 63 -7.06 12.30 9.54
N LEU A 64 -7.10 13.11 8.48
CA LEU A 64 -7.29 12.67 7.11
C LEU A 64 -6.22 11.64 6.70
N GLY A 65 -4.98 11.79 7.18
CA GLY A 65 -3.90 10.83 6.94
C GLY A 65 -4.24 9.44 7.45
N HIS A 66 -4.71 9.32 8.69
CA HIS A 66 -5.14 8.04 9.26
C HIS A 66 -6.33 7.44 8.50
N TRP A 67 -7.34 8.24 8.14
CA TRP A 67 -8.47 7.75 7.33
C TRP A 67 -8.03 7.16 5.99
N ILE A 68 -7.14 7.87 5.28
CA ILE A 68 -6.61 7.42 3.99
C ILE A 68 -5.77 6.14 4.19
N ASN A 69 -4.90 6.12 5.19
CA ASN A 69 -4.06 4.95 5.49
C ASN A 69 -4.91 3.71 5.74
N ASP A 70 -5.84 3.78 6.69
CA ASP A 70 -6.65 2.62 7.09
C ASP A 70 -7.59 2.19 5.96
N GLY A 71 -8.19 3.14 5.24
CA GLY A 71 -9.05 2.86 4.10
C GLY A 71 -8.30 2.18 2.94
N LEU A 72 -7.15 2.72 2.55
CA LEU A 72 -6.35 2.14 1.45
C LEU A 72 -5.73 0.80 1.86
N MET A 73 -5.22 0.68 3.09
CA MET A 73 -4.68 -0.57 3.61
C MET A 73 -5.76 -1.66 3.73
N ALA A 74 -7.00 -1.31 4.09
CA ALA A 74 -8.11 -2.26 4.10
C ALA A 74 -8.38 -2.82 2.69
N VAL A 75 -8.40 -1.97 1.66
CA VAL A 75 -8.55 -2.42 0.27
C VAL A 75 -7.36 -3.26 -0.18
N PHE A 76 -6.14 -2.82 0.13
CA PHE A 76 -4.91 -3.55 -0.20
C PHE A 76 -4.91 -4.96 0.42
N PHE A 77 -5.15 -5.06 1.73
CA PHE A 77 -5.17 -6.35 2.43
C PHE A 77 -6.36 -7.21 2.02
N LEU A 78 -7.48 -6.63 1.61
CA LEU A 78 -8.58 -7.41 1.02
C LEU A 78 -8.11 -8.12 -0.25
N VAL A 79 -7.47 -7.41 -1.17
CA VAL A 79 -6.96 -7.99 -2.43
C VAL A 79 -5.90 -9.04 -2.15
N VAL A 80 -4.93 -8.73 -1.28
CA VAL A 80 -3.88 -9.69 -0.87
C VAL A 80 -4.51 -10.93 -0.22
N GLY A 81 -5.49 -10.74 0.67
CA GLY A 81 -6.18 -11.84 1.34
C GLY A 81 -6.96 -12.73 0.38
N LEU A 82 -7.59 -12.15 -0.65
CA LEU A 82 -8.26 -12.92 -1.70
C LEU A 82 -7.27 -13.74 -2.54
N GLU A 83 -6.11 -13.17 -2.87
CA GLU A 83 -5.05 -13.89 -3.60
C GLU A 83 -4.48 -15.04 -2.76
N VAL A 84 -4.18 -14.79 -1.48
CA VAL A 84 -3.70 -15.85 -0.56
C VAL A 84 -4.76 -16.94 -0.41
N ARG A 85 -6.03 -16.58 -0.27
CA ARG A 85 -7.13 -17.57 -0.18
C ARG A 85 -7.23 -18.39 -1.45
N ARG A 86 -7.09 -17.77 -2.62
CA ARG A 86 -7.07 -18.44 -3.92
C ARG A 86 -5.91 -19.44 -3.97
N ASP A 87 -4.71 -19.02 -3.60
CA ASP A 87 -3.51 -19.86 -3.63
C ASP A 87 -3.57 -21.04 -2.67
N LEU A 88 -4.19 -20.87 -1.50
CA LEU A 88 -4.43 -21.97 -0.57
C LEU A 88 -5.44 -22.99 -1.11
N SER A 89 -6.46 -22.52 -1.84
CA SER A 89 -7.55 -23.37 -2.33
C SER A 89 -7.25 -24.15 -3.60
N VAL A 90 -6.56 -23.53 -4.56
CA VAL A 90 -6.32 -24.07 -5.91
C VAL A 90 -4.91 -23.81 -6.45
N GLY A 91 -4.05 -23.15 -5.66
CA GLY A 91 -2.71 -22.74 -6.09
C GLY A 91 -1.59 -23.57 -5.47
N GLU A 92 -0.39 -22.98 -5.45
CA GLU A 92 0.84 -23.68 -5.06
C GLU A 92 0.92 -24.04 -3.57
N LEU A 93 0.10 -23.38 -2.75
CA LEU A 93 0.08 -23.52 -1.29
C LEU A 93 -0.85 -24.64 -0.80
N THR A 94 -1.57 -25.33 -1.70
CA THR A 94 -2.41 -26.47 -1.33
C THR A 94 -1.59 -27.67 -0.86
N ASP A 95 -0.34 -27.81 -1.33
CA ASP A 95 0.59 -28.85 -0.88
C ASP A 95 1.36 -28.38 0.36
N ARG A 96 1.18 -29.10 1.48
CA ARG A 96 1.81 -28.78 2.77
C ARG A 96 3.34 -28.73 2.69
N SER A 97 3.96 -29.51 1.80
CA SER A 97 5.41 -29.51 1.62
C SER A 97 5.91 -28.22 0.94
N ARG A 98 5.10 -27.63 0.06
CA ARG A 98 5.42 -26.40 -0.69
C ARG A 98 5.17 -25.13 0.13
N LEU A 99 4.24 -25.19 1.08
CA LEU A 99 3.89 -24.10 2.00
C LEU A 99 5.03 -23.73 2.98
N VAL A 100 5.92 -24.67 3.31
CA VAL A 100 6.98 -24.47 4.30
C VAL A 100 7.99 -23.40 3.85
N LEU A 101 8.41 -23.41 2.58
CA LEU A 101 9.39 -22.45 2.06
C LEU A 101 8.89 -20.99 2.17
N PRO A 102 7.68 -20.65 1.66
CA PRO A 102 7.10 -19.32 1.80
C PRO A 102 6.93 -18.88 3.26
N ILE A 103 6.53 -19.78 4.16
CA ILE A 103 6.38 -19.46 5.59
C ILE A 103 7.72 -19.11 6.21
N ILE A 104 8.75 -19.95 6.00
CA ILE A 104 10.09 -19.68 6.55
C ILE A 104 10.66 -18.40 5.94
N GLY A 105 10.50 -18.20 4.62
CA GLY A 105 10.92 -16.97 3.94
C GLY A 105 10.23 -15.72 4.50
N GLY A 106 8.92 -15.79 4.72
CA GLY A 106 8.13 -14.69 5.30
C GLY A 106 8.49 -14.41 6.76
N LEU A 107 8.61 -15.44 7.60
CA LEU A 107 9.02 -15.29 9.00
C LEU A 107 10.45 -14.77 9.10
N GLY A 108 11.37 -15.29 8.29
CA GLY A 108 12.75 -14.79 8.23
C GLY A 108 12.81 -13.33 7.82
N GLY A 109 12.03 -12.95 6.80
CA GLY A 109 11.91 -11.56 6.33
C GLY A 109 11.34 -10.59 7.38
N LEU A 110 10.61 -11.08 8.38
CA LEU A 110 10.10 -10.27 9.50
C LEU A 110 11.07 -10.26 10.69
N ILE A 111 11.51 -11.44 11.13
CA ILE A 111 12.28 -11.63 12.37
C ILE A 111 13.68 -11.05 12.24
N VAL A 112 14.37 -11.29 11.12
CA VAL A 112 15.76 -10.86 10.94
C VAL A 112 15.88 -9.33 10.99
N PRO A 113 15.10 -8.53 10.23
CA PRO A 113 15.16 -7.07 10.35
C PRO A 113 14.80 -6.56 11.74
N ALA A 114 13.81 -7.17 12.41
CA ALA A 114 13.39 -6.76 13.75
C ALA A 114 14.51 -6.98 14.80
N LEU A 115 15.19 -8.13 14.76
CA LEU A 115 16.31 -8.41 15.66
C LEU A 115 17.51 -7.51 15.38
N ILE A 116 17.81 -7.23 14.11
CA ILE A 116 18.87 -6.28 13.74
C ILE A 116 18.56 -4.89 14.31
N TYR A 117 17.32 -4.42 14.15
CA TYR A 117 16.91 -3.13 14.70
C TYR A 117 17.08 -3.07 16.22
N LEU A 118 16.61 -4.08 16.96
CA LEU A 118 16.73 -4.13 18.42
C LEU A 118 18.18 -4.24 18.91
N ALA A 119 19.04 -4.93 18.16
CA ALA A 119 20.45 -5.05 18.51
C ALA A 119 21.20 -3.71 18.36
N ILE A 120 20.79 -2.88 17.39
CA ILE A 120 21.41 -1.58 17.12
C ILE A 120 20.78 -0.47 17.96
N ASN A 121 19.46 -0.54 18.21
CA ASN A 121 18.68 0.43 18.96
C ASN A 121 17.90 -0.27 20.11
N PRO A 122 18.58 -0.61 21.22
CA PRO A 122 18.01 -1.36 22.33
C PRO A 122 16.97 -0.57 23.15
#